data_AF-A0ABD4RX26-F1
#
_entry.id   AF-A0ABD4RX26-F1
#
_cell.length_a   1.000
_cell.length_b   1.000
_cell.length_c   1.000
_cell.angle_alpha   90.00
_cell.angle_beta   90.00
_cell.angle_gamma   90.00
#
_symmetry.space_group_name_H-M   'P 1'
#
loop_
_entity.id
_entity.type
_entity.pdbx_description
1 polymer ?
#
loop_
_entity_poly.entity_id
_entity_poly.type
_entity_poly.pdbx_seq_one_letter_code
_entity_poly.pdbx_strand_id
1 'polypeptide(L)' 'MLGYEKIKYYYDNKMWTKEMVKNSVGKNKITEVEYREITGEDYIG' A
#
# COMPACT_ATOMS: atom_id res chain seq x y z
N MET A 1 -5.39 6.60 -12.85
CA MET A 1 -5.39 5.23 -12.27
C MET A 1 -4.63 5.27 -10.94
N LEU A 2 -5.09 4.57 -9.91
CA LEU A 2 -4.35 4.32 -8.66
C LEU A 2 -3.41 3.13 -8.88
N GLY A 3 -2.15 3.27 -8.46
CA GLY A 3 -1.10 2.25 -8.54
C GLY A 3 -0.01 2.55 -7.52
N TYR A 4 1.07 1.76 -7.52
CA TYR A 4 2.15 1.82 -6.53
C TYR A 4 2.59 3.24 -6.14
N GLU A 5 3.02 4.07 -7.10
CA GLU A 5 3.60 5.39 -6.82
C GLU A 5 2.62 6.31 -6.08
N LYS A 6 1.33 6.29 -6.45
CA LYS A 6 0.31 7.10 -5.79
C LYS A 6 0.00 6.60 -4.39
N ILE A 7 -0.07 5.28 -4.21
CA ILE A 7 -0.34 4.69 -2.90
C ILE A 7 0.82 4.96 -1.96
N LYS A 8 2.06 4.80 -2.44
CA LYS A 8 3.28 5.17 -1.72
C LYS A 8 3.28 6.65 -1.34
N TYR A 9 2.98 7.54 -2.29
CA TYR A 9 2.87 8.98 -2.03
C TYR A 9 1.84 9.29 -0.93
N TYR A 10 0.65 8.69 -0.99
CA TYR A 10 -0.38 8.93 0.03
C TYR A 10 0.02 8.39 1.41
N TYR A 11 0.71 7.25 1.47
CA TYR A 11 1.19 6.69 2.72
C TYR A 11 2.33 7.54 3.32
N ASP A 12 3.32 7.92 2.51
CA ASP A 12 4.47 8.73 2.91
C ASP A 12 4.02 10.11 3.45
N ASN A 13 3.00 10.70 2.81
CA ASN A 13 2.40 11.97 3.24
C ASN A 13 1.34 11.81 4.35
N LYS A 14 1.24 10.64 4.98
CA LYS A 14 0.30 10.35 6.09
C LYS A 14 -1.17 10.56 5.74
N MET A 15 -1.52 10.57 4.44
CA MET A 15 -2.89 10.65 3.98
C MET A 15 -3.60 9.30 4.09
N TRP A 16 -2.85 8.20 3.98
CA TRP A 16 -3.36 6.83 4.03
C TRP A 16 -2.76 6.06 5.20
N THR A 17 -3.59 5.22 5.84
CA THR A 17 -3.15 4.28 6.88
C THR A 17 -2.64 2.99 6.25
N LYS A 18 -1.94 2.15 7.04
CA LYS A 18 -1.51 0.82 6.60
C LYS A 18 -2.68 -0.05 6.14
N GLU A 19 -3.83 0.01 6.82
CA GLU A 19 -5.05 -0.69 6.38
C GLU A 19 -5.52 -0.27 4.98
N MET A 20 -5.39 1.01 4.64
CA MET A 20 -5.73 1.49 3.29
C MET A 20 -4.76 0.93 2.24
N VAL A 21 -3.47 0.82 2.57
CA VAL A 21 -2.46 0.16 1.71
C VAL A 21 -2.78 -1.34 1.61
N LYS A 22 -3.16 -2.01 2.71
CA LYS A 22 -3.57 -3.43 2.73
C LYS A 22 -4.76 -3.68 1.81
N ASN A 23 -5.78 -2.82 1.86
CA ASN A 23 -6.94 -2.87 0.98
C ASN A 23 -6.59 -2.74 -0.51
N SER A 24 -5.45 -2.11 -0.82
CA SER A 24 -4.98 -1.97 -2.20
C SER A 24 -4.38 -3.27 -2.75
N VAL A 25 -3.82 -4.12 -1.88
CA VAL A 25 -3.44 -5.49 -2.22
C VAL A 25 -4.69 -6.31 -2.59
N GLY A 26 -5.72 -6.29 -1.74
CA GLY A 26 -7.00 -6.98 -2.02
C GLY A 26 -7.75 -6.48 -3.27
N LYS A 27 -7.43 -5.26 -3.75
CA LYS A 27 -7.97 -4.68 -5.00
C LYS A 27 -7.04 -4.87 -6.21
N ASN A 28 -5.98 -5.68 -6.08
CA ASN A 28 -4.96 -5.91 -7.10
C ASN A 28 -4.38 -4.61 -7.67
N LYS A 29 -4.20 -3.58 -6.82
CA LYS A 29 -3.55 -2.32 -7.20
C LYS A 29 -2.06 -2.32 -6.94
N ILE A 30 -1.64 -3.14 -5.98
CA ILE A 30 -0.26 -3.42 -5.61
C ILE A 30 -0.18 -4.89 -5.17
N THR A 31 1.03 -5.42 -5.09
CA THR A 31 1.37 -6.75 -4.59
C THR A 31 1.67 -6.73 -3.09
N GLU A 32 1.79 -7.90 -2.48
CA GLU A 32 2.23 -8.06 -1.09
C GLU A 32 3.67 -7.54 -0.87
N VAL A 33 4.54 -7.69 -1.88
CA VAL A 33 5.91 -7.17 -1.88
C VAL A 33 5.89 -5.64 -1.85
N GLU A 34 5.09 -5.03 -2.72
CA GLU A 34 4.92 -3.57 -2.76
C GLU A 34 4.28 -3.03 -1.48
N TYR A 35 3.36 -3.76 -0.84
CA TYR A 35 2.85 -3.40 0.48
C TYR A 35 3.99 -3.31 1.51
N ARG A 36 4.90 -4.29 1.52
CA ARG A 36 6.06 -4.29 2.40
C ARG A 36 7.02 -3.14 2.10
N GLU A 37 7.26 -2.82 0.83
CA GLU A 37 8.09 -1.68 0.45
C GLU A 37 7.50 -0.34 0.91
N ILE A 38 6.17 -0.19 0.85
CA ILE A 38 5.48 1.03 1.26
C ILE A 38 5.44 1.15 2.79
N THR A 39 5.09 0.06 3.48
CA THR A 39 4.78 0.11 4.92
C THR A 39 5.94 -0.26 5.84
N GLY A 40 6.94 -0.98 5.32
CA GLY A 40 8.02 -1.59 6.08
C GLY A 40 7.64 -2.89 6.80
N GLU A 41 6.41 -3.39 6.61
CA GLU A 41 5.88 -4.56 7.31
C GLU A 41 5.45 -5.65 6.34
N ASP A 42 5.60 -6.91 6.76
CA ASP A 42 5.07 -8.02 5.98
C ASP A 42 3.54 -7.94 5.86
N TYR A 43 3.03 -8.28 4.69
CA TYR A 43 1.59 -8.35 4.47
C TYR A 43 1.02 -9.56 5.23
N ILE A 44 0.15 -9.31 6.21
CA ILE A 44 -0.61 -10.35 6.91
C ILE A 44 -2.04 -10.26 6.40
N GLY A 45 -2.48 -11.30 5.66
CA GLY A 45 -3.82 -11.43 5.07
C GLY A 45 -4.95 -11.25 6.07
#